data_AF-A0A973NNU3-F1
#
_entry.id   AF-A0A973NNU3-F1
#
_cell.length_a   1.000
_cell.length_b   1.000
_cell.length_c   1.000
_cell.angle_alpha   90.00
_cell.angle_beta   90.00
_cell.angle_gamma   90.00
#
_symmetry.space_group_name_H-M   'P 1'
#
loop_
_entity.id
_entity.type
_entity.pdbx_description
1 polymer ?
#
loop_
_entity_poly.entity_id
_entity_poly.type
_entity_poly.pdbx_seq_one_letter_code
_entity_poly.pdbx_strand_id
1 'polypeptide(L)' 'IDEGHVRIDGTRVLKQSEEVRVGSVVAFPLHDRVRILRVLELPTRRGPSSEARACYEELGVDEAKPAT' A
#
# COMPACT_ATOMS: atom_id res chain seq x y z
N ILE A 1 0.09 7.78 -10.07
CA ILE A 1 0.77 6.46 -10.05
C ILE A 1 1.96 6.43 -11.03
N ASP A 2 2.20 7.51 -11.79
CA ASP A 2 3.19 7.58 -12.88
C ASP A 2 4.67 7.59 -12.41
N GLU A 3 4.95 7.86 -11.14
CA GLU A 3 6.33 7.91 -10.63
C GLU A 3 6.80 6.60 -9.95
N GLY A 4 5.98 5.55 -9.93
CA GLY A 4 6.41 4.22 -9.45
C GLY A 4 6.85 4.22 -7.97
N HIS A 5 6.22 5.02 -7.13
CA HIS A 5 6.57 5.09 -5.70
C HIS A 5 5.93 4.00 -4.83
N VAL A 6 5.10 3.14 -5.43
CA VAL A 6 4.43 2.03 -4.73
C VAL A 6 5.29 0.78 -4.84
N ARG A 7 5.47 0.08 -3.73
CA ARG A 7 6.11 -1.24 -3.65
C ARG A 7 5.09 -2.25 -3.13
N ILE A 8 5.09 -3.45 -3.71
CA ILE A 8 4.29 -4.59 -3.24
C ILE A 8 5.27 -5.72 -2.97
N ASP A 9 5.22 -6.31 -1.78
CA ASP A 9 6.06 -7.44 -1.37
C ASP A 9 7.57 -7.18 -1.59
N GLY A 10 7.99 -5.93 -1.36
CA GLY A 10 9.38 -5.47 -1.57
C GLY A 10 9.76 -5.18 -3.03
N THR A 11 8.89 -5.49 -3.98
CA THR A 11 9.11 -5.24 -5.41
C THR A 11 8.50 -3.91 -5.82
N ARG A 12 9.23 -3.11 -6.62
CA ARG A 12 8.70 -1.85 -7.17
C ARG A 12 7.61 -2.16 -8.18
N VAL A 13 6.42 -1.60 -7.97
CA VAL A 13 5.30 -1.76 -8.90
C VAL A 13 5.55 -0.88 -10.11
N LEU A 14 5.84 -1.51 -11.25
CA LEU A 14 6.04 -0.83 -12.53
C LEU A 14 4.77 -0.83 -13.38
N LYS A 15 3.84 -1.75 -13.12
CA LYS A 15 2.58 -1.88 -13.85
C LYS A 15 1.40 -1.68 -12.89
N GLN A 16 0.42 -0.89 -13.33
CA GLN A 16 -0.81 -0.65 -12.57
C GLN A 16 -1.67 -1.90 -12.38
N SER A 17 -1.41 -2.95 -13.15
CA SER A 17 -2.12 -4.23 -13.12
C SER A 17 -1.44 -5.29 -12.24
N GLU A 18 -0.46 -4.91 -11.40
CA GLU A 18 0.13 -5.86 -10.46
C GLU A 18 -0.92 -6.44 -9.52
N GLU A 19 -0.92 -7.76 -9.41
CA GLU A 19 -1.96 -8.49 -8.68
C GLU A 19 -1.69 -8.42 -7.18
N VAL A 20 -2.54 -7.68 -6.47
CA VAL A 20 -2.49 -7.63 -5.00
C VAL A 20 -3.17 -8.89 -4.46
N ARG A 21 -2.50 -9.60 -3.55
CA ARG A 21 -3.06 -10.79 -2.89
C ARG A 21 -3.32 -10.50 -1.41
N VAL A 22 -4.19 -11.32 -0.81
CA VAL A 22 -4.30 -11.37 0.64
C VAL A 22 -2.95 -11.80 1.22
N GLY A 23 -2.47 -11.04 2.20
CA GLY A 23 -1.15 -11.16 2.80
C GLY A 23 -0.09 -10.27 2.18
N SER A 24 -0.33 -9.68 0.99
CA SER A 24 0.64 -8.80 0.34
C SER A 24 0.90 -7.54 1.17
N VAL A 25 2.14 -7.09 1.17
CA VAL A 25 2.59 -5.89 1.86
C VAL A 25 2.77 -4.77 0.85
N VAL A 26 1.92 -3.75 0.93
CA VAL A 26 1.92 -2.57 0.07
C VAL A 26 2.57 -1.41 0.80
N ALA A 27 3.67 -0.89 0.26
CA ALA A 27 4.34 0.30 0.75
C ALA A 27 4.19 1.45 -0.24
N PHE A 28 3.79 2.63 0.22
CA PHE A 28 3.63 3.82 -0.64
C PHE A 28 3.87 5.11 0.12
N PRO A 29 4.37 6.17 -0.52
CA PRO A 29 4.52 7.47 0.11
C PRO A 29 3.16 8.17 0.25
N LEU A 30 2.97 8.81 1.40
CA LEU A 30 1.81 9.62 1.73
C LEU A 30 2.27 10.73 2.70
N HIS A 31 2.15 12.00 2.27
CA HIS A 31 2.54 13.18 3.06
C HIS A 31 3.96 13.07 3.65
N ASP A 32 4.97 12.87 2.78
CA ASP A 32 6.39 12.76 3.14
C ASP A 32 6.76 11.57 4.04
N ARG A 33 5.88 10.59 4.17
CA ARG A 33 6.14 9.34 4.90
C ARG A 33 5.78 8.14 4.05
N VAL A 34 6.51 7.05 4.17
CA VAL A 34 6.14 5.78 3.51
C VAL A 34 5.27 4.97 4.47
N ARG A 35 4.02 4.74 4.08
CA ARG A 35 3.14 3.84 4.81
C ARG A 35 3.33 2.43 4.33
N ILE A 36 3.36 1.49 5.26
CA ILE A 36 3.45 0.05 4.99
C ILE A 36 2.14 -0.57 5.49
N LEU A 37 1.35 -1.07 4.55
CA LEU A 37 0.08 -1.73 4.81
C LEU A 37 0.18 -3.20 4.40
N ARG A 38 -0.35 -4.11 5.22
CA ARG A 38 -0.55 -5.50 4.86
C ARG A 38 -2.01 -5.71 4.49
N VAL A 39 -2.26 -6.31 3.34
CA VAL A 39 -3.61 -6.67 2.91
C VAL A 39 -4.07 -7.87 3.71
N LEU A 40 -5.17 -7.74 4.44
CA LEU A 40 -5.81 -8.83 5.19
C LEU A 40 -6.91 -9.50 4.37
N GLU A 41 -7.62 -8.72 3.55
CA GLU A 41 -8.70 -9.19 2.70
C GLU A 41 -8.83 -8.30 1.46
N LEU A 42 -9.32 -8.84 0.35
CA LEU A 42 -9.60 -8.06 -0.85
C LEU A 42 -11.08 -7.66 -0.85
N PRO A 43 -11.41 -6.35 -0.76
CA PRO A 43 -12.79 -5.92 -0.77
C PRO A 43 -13.41 -6.17 -2.14
N THR A 44 -14.59 -6.81 -2.17
CA THR A 44 -15.34 -7.10 -3.41
C THR A 44 -15.91 -5.83 -4.07
N ARG A 45 -16.04 -4.74 -3.31
CA ARG A 45 -16.48 -3.42 -3.77
C ARG A 45 -15.81 -2.32 -2.98
N ARG A 46 -15.77 -1.12 -3.54
CA ARG A 46 -15.40 0.07 -2.77
C ARG A 46 -16.49 0.34 -1.71
N GLY A 47 -16.10 0.23 -0.45
CA GLY A 47 -16.95 0.46 0.71
C GLY A 47 -16.63 1.77 1.45
N PRO A 48 -17.35 2.05 2.55
CA PRO A 48 -17.01 3.11 3.48
C PRO A 48 -15.64 2.89 4.13
N SER A 49 -15.06 3.96 4.69
CA SER A 49 -13.71 3.97 5.26
C SER A 49 -13.48 2.87 6.31
N SER A 50 -14.47 2.59 7.16
CA SER A 50 -14.38 1.57 8.21
C SER A 50 -14.25 0.16 7.64
N GLU A 51 -15.01 -0.18 6.60
CA GLU A 51 -14.89 -1.48 5.91
C GLU A 51 -13.55 -1.60 5.21
N ALA A 52 -13.11 -0.54 4.51
CA ALA A 52 -11.81 -0.53 3.86
C ALA A 52 -10.66 -0.74 4.88
N ARG A 53 -10.79 -0.14 6.08
CA ARG A 53 -9.80 -0.28 7.16
C ARG A 53 -9.75 -1.69 7.76
N ALA A 54 -10.81 -2.47 7.66
CA ALA A 54 -10.80 -3.87 8.07
C ALA A 54 -10.06 -4.77 7.06
N CYS A 55 -9.94 -4.34 5.80
CA CYS A 55 -9.28 -5.10 4.74
C CYS A 55 -7.75 -5.03 4.78
N TYR A 56 -7.15 -4.17 5.61
CA TYR A 56 -5.70 -4.04 5.71
C TYR A 56 -5.25 -3.73 7.13
N GLU A 57 -4.04 -4.12 7.46
CA GLU A 57 -3.35 -3.80 8.70
C GLU A 57 -2.22 -2.81 8.42
N GLU A 58 -2.10 -1.74 9.19
CA GLU A 58 -0.97 -0.82 9.08
C GLU A 58 0.21 -1.38 9.89
N LEU A 59 1.22 -1.91 9.19
CA LEU A 59 2.42 -2.48 9.81
C LEU A 59 3.37 -1.39 10.32
N GLY A 60 3.28 -0.19 9.75
CA GLY A 60 4.04 0.95 10.22
C GLY A 60 4.10 2.10 9.23
N VAL A 61 4.69 3.20 9.70
CA VAL A 61 5.03 4.36 8.90
C VAL A 61 6.54 4.49 8.95
N ASP A 62 7.19 4.20 7.83
CA ASP A 62 8.60 4.52 7.63
C ASP A 62 8.70 6.01 7.34
N GLU A 63 9.53 6.74 8.10
CA GLU A 63 9.91 8.10 7.74
C GLU A 63 10.83 8.00 6.54
N ALA A 64 10.24 7.85 5.35
CA ALA A 64 10.97 7.91 4.11
C ALA A 64 11.67 9.24 4.06
N LYS A 65 12.98 9.17 4.28
CA LYS A 65 13.90 10.30 4.26
C LYS A 65 13.61 11.09 2.99
N PRO A 66 13.28 12.40 3.07
CA PRO A 66 13.00 13.18 1.88
C PRO A 66 14.24 13.09 0.99
N ALA A 67 14.06 12.59 -0.23
CA ALA A 67 15.09 12.68 -1.25
C ALA A 67 15.34 14.18 -1.46
N THR A 68 16.57 14.57 -1.17
CA THR A 68 17.14 15.93 -1.32
C THR A 68 16.79 16.58 -2.65
#